data_AF-A0A552WQ16-F1
#
_entry.id   AF-A0A552WQ16-F1
#
_cell.length_a   1.000
_cell.length_b   1.000
_cell.length_c   1.000
_cell.angle_alpha   90.00
_cell.angle_beta   90.00
_cell.angle_gamma   90.00
#
_symmetry.space_group_name_H-M   'P 1'
#
loop_
_entity.id
_entity.type
_entity.pdbx_description
1 polymer ?
#
loop_
_entity_poly.entity_id
_entity_poly.type
_entity_poly.pdbx_seq_one_letter_code
_entity_poly.pdbx_strand_id
1 'polypeptide(L)'
;MLHWADGGLTVITNMVLLCGTHHRLLHEGGFSIVLDAGGGVTVRDIRGRLVRAVPPTAGDLRQWTPPDVVTSDTLTPDWNGEPLDTSMATSVLLEHWALAKELGEAYGDGAHDHDLGEDDESWSGDAACSTDPQVAAGRLGDCESVKTHREDRS
;
A
#
# COMPACT_ATOMS: atom_id res chain seq x y z
N MET A 1 -3.47 -4.55 -10.92
CA MET A 1 -2.80 -3.61 -10.01
C MET A 1 -1.55 -4.28 -9.48
N LEU A 2 -0.42 -3.58 -9.51
CA LEU A 2 0.82 -4.01 -8.87
C LEU A 2 1.10 -3.05 -7.70
N HIS A 3 1.44 -3.59 -6.53
CA HIS A 3 1.73 -2.79 -5.36
C HIS A 3 2.95 -1.89 -5.64
N TRP A 4 2.97 -0.68 -5.10
CA TRP A 4 4.05 0.28 -5.35
C TRP A 4 5.42 -0.28 -4.94
N ALA A 5 5.48 -0.95 -3.77
CA ALA A 5 6.71 -1.58 -3.29
C ALA A 5 7.24 -2.69 -4.21
N ASP A 6 6.37 -3.27 -5.05
CA ASP A 6 6.72 -4.32 -6.02
C ASP A 6 7.00 -3.74 -7.42
N GLY A 7 7.15 -2.41 -7.55
CA GLY A 7 7.42 -1.73 -8.81
C GLY A 7 6.17 -1.22 -9.55
N GLY A 8 5.00 -1.19 -8.88
CA GLY A 8 3.78 -0.63 -9.44
C GLY A 8 3.89 0.85 -9.77
N LEU A 9 3.45 1.23 -10.98
CA LEU A 9 3.45 2.63 -11.42
C LEU A 9 2.42 3.46 -10.64
N THR A 10 2.79 4.70 -10.35
CA THR A 10 1.91 5.72 -9.74
C THR A 10 1.03 6.37 -10.82
N VAL A 11 0.13 5.58 -11.41
CA VAL A 11 -0.83 6.01 -12.46
C VAL A 11 -2.25 5.62 -12.07
N ILE A 12 -3.26 6.37 -12.54
CA ILE A 12 -4.65 6.18 -12.12
C ILE A 12 -5.21 4.78 -12.40
N THR A 13 -4.73 4.13 -13.47
CA THR A 13 -5.09 2.75 -13.84
C THR A 13 -4.50 1.69 -12.92
N ASN A 14 -3.55 2.07 -12.05
CA ASN A 14 -2.95 1.25 -11.03
C ASN A 14 -3.33 1.71 -9.60
N MET A 15 -4.38 2.53 -9.45
CA MET A 15 -4.81 3.10 -8.17
C MET A 15 -6.27 2.81 -7.85
N VAL A 16 -6.59 2.82 -6.57
CA VAL A 16 -7.96 2.73 -6.05
C VAL A 16 -8.07 3.65 -4.82
N LEU A 17 -9.22 4.30 -4.65
CA LEU A 17 -9.48 5.13 -3.47
C LEU A 17 -9.97 4.26 -2.32
N LEU A 18 -9.32 4.38 -1.16
CA LEU A 18 -9.67 3.68 0.08
C LEU A 18 -9.76 4.67 1.24
N CYS A 19 -10.61 4.38 2.23
CA CYS A 19 -10.56 5.09 3.50
C CYS A 19 -9.32 4.66 4.31
N GLY A 20 -8.91 5.46 5.30
CA GLY A 20 -7.70 5.19 6.09
C GLY A 20 -7.64 3.81 6.75
N THR A 21 -8.78 3.30 7.22
CA THR A 21 -8.88 1.94 7.78
C THR A 21 -8.58 0.86 6.75
N HIS A 22 -9.23 0.94 5.57
CA HIS A 22 -9.03 -0.06 4.52
C HIS A 22 -7.67 0.09 3.81
N HIS A 23 -7.11 1.30 3.80
CA HIS A 23 -5.77 1.55 3.28
C HIS A 23 -4.70 0.86 4.14
N ARG A 24 -4.79 0.96 5.48
CA ARG A 24 -3.89 0.21 6.39
C ARG A 24 -4.04 -1.29 6.20
N LEU A 25 -5.29 -1.78 6.18
CA LEU A 25 -5.54 -3.22 5.99
C LEU A 25 -5.00 -3.72 4.65
N LEU A 26 -5.04 -2.93 3.56
CA LEU A 26 -4.40 -3.33 2.31
C LEU A 26 -2.89 -3.52 2.48
N HIS A 27 -2.22 -2.57 3.14
CA HIS A 27 -0.77 -2.64 3.38
C HIS A 27 -0.36 -3.74 4.36
N GLU A 28 -1.21 -4.06 5.32
CA GLU A 28 -0.98 -5.11 6.33
C GLU A 28 -1.33 -6.52 5.82
N GLY A 29 -1.79 -6.67 4.57
CA GLY A 29 -2.25 -7.96 4.02
C GLY A 29 -3.66 -8.38 4.48
N GLY A 30 -4.37 -7.47 5.16
CA GLY A 30 -5.77 -7.55 5.56
C GLY A 30 -6.75 -7.77 4.39
N PHE A 31 -6.39 -7.25 3.21
CA PHE A 31 -7.15 -7.41 1.97
C PHE A 31 -6.23 -7.63 0.76
N SER A 32 -6.79 -8.20 -0.30
CA SER A 32 -6.24 -8.13 -1.65
C SER A 32 -7.23 -7.46 -2.60
N ILE A 33 -6.71 -6.73 -3.58
CA ILE A 33 -7.50 -5.98 -4.56
C ILE A 33 -7.04 -6.33 -5.97
N VAL A 34 -8.01 -6.64 -6.83
CA VAL A 34 -7.80 -6.80 -8.28
C VAL A 34 -8.60 -5.72 -9.00
N LEU A 35 -7.92 -5.00 -9.89
CA LEU A 35 -8.52 -4.05 -10.83
C LEU A 35 -8.64 -4.72 -12.19
N ASP A 36 -9.82 -4.68 -12.79
CA ASP A 36 -10.02 -5.09 -14.18
C ASP A 36 -9.77 -3.93 -15.17
N ALA A 37 -9.70 -4.25 -16.47
CA ALA A 37 -9.45 -3.26 -17.52
C ALA A 37 -10.56 -2.20 -17.66
N GLY A 38 -11.76 -2.46 -17.15
CA GLY A 38 -12.89 -1.53 -17.11
C GLY A 38 -12.97 -0.69 -15.84
N GLY A 39 -12.01 -0.83 -14.91
CA GLY A 39 -12.01 -0.14 -13.63
C GLY A 39 -12.87 -0.81 -12.55
N GLY A 40 -13.37 -2.01 -12.79
CA GLY A 40 -14.03 -2.81 -11.77
C GLY A 40 -13.05 -3.26 -10.69
N VAL A 41 -13.53 -3.27 -9.45
CA VAL A 41 -12.73 -3.55 -8.25
C VAL A 41 -13.25 -4.83 -7.59
N THR A 42 -12.38 -5.83 -7.48
CA THR A 42 -12.65 -7.04 -6.70
C THR A 42 -11.80 -7.02 -5.44
N VAL A 43 -12.44 -7.07 -4.26
CA VAL A 43 -11.77 -7.08 -2.95
C VAL A 43 -11.97 -8.42 -2.26
N ARG A 44 -10.90 -9.00 -1.72
CA ARG A 44 -10.95 -10.22 -0.90
C ARG A 44 -10.32 -9.99 0.47
N ASP A 45 -10.92 -10.55 1.52
CA ASP A 45 -10.38 -10.54 2.88
C ASP A 45 -9.15 -11.44 3.06
N ILE A 46 -8.58 -11.44 4.27
CA ILE A 46 -7.42 -12.29 4.62
C ILE A 46 -7.66 -13.79 4.38
N ARG A 47 -8.93 -14.22 4.34
CA ARG A 47 -9.33 -15.61 4.11
C ARG A 47 -9.63 -15.87 2.64
N GLY A 48 -9.32 -14.92 1.75
CA GLY A 48 -9.61 -14.98 0.33
C GLY A 48 -11.10 -14.83 -0.02
N ARG A 49 -11.98 -14.52 0.94
CA ARG A 49 -13.42 -14.42 0.68
C ARG A 49 -13.74 -13.08 0.02
N LEU A 50 -14.64 -13.11 -0.95
CA LEU A 50 -15.10 -11.90 -1.63
C LEU A 50 -15.78 -10.96 -0.63
N VAL A 51 -15.32 -9.73 -0.55
CA VAL A 51 -15.99 -8.67 0.22
C VAL A 51 -17.19 -8.21 -0.60
N ARG A 52 -18.39 -8.49 -0.08
CA ARG A 52 -19.62 -8.10 -0.77
C ARG A 52 -19.80 -6.59 -0.69
N ALA A 53 -20.20 -5.98 -1.80
CA ALA A 53 -20.64 -4.60 -1.81
C ALA A 53 -21.75 -4.40 -0.77
N VAL A 54 -21.56 -3.40 0.09
CA VAL A 54 -22.61 -2.88 0.97
C VAL A 54 -23.54 -2.02 0.10
N PRO A 55 -24.86 -2.05 0.34
CA PRO A 55 -25.78 -1.14 -0.34
C PRO A 55 -25.28 0.30 -0.25
N PRO A 56 -25.44 1.11 -1.31
CA PRO A 56 -25.00 2.50 -1.29
C PRO A 56 -25.64 3.23 -0.11
N THR A 57 -24.81 3.88 0.70
CA THR A 57 -25.29 4.77 1.76
C THR A 57 -25.98 5.95 1.10
N ALA A 58 -27.27 6.14 1.39
CA ALA A 58 -28.02 7.30 0.95
C ALA A 58 -28.04 8.35 2.06
N GLY A 59 -27.82 9.61 1.71
CA GLY A 59 -27.87 10.74 2.64
C GLY A 59 -27.79 12.06 1.89
N ASP A 60 -28.36 13.11 2.46
CA ASP A 60 -28.20 14.47 1.94
C ASP A 60 -27.01 15.13 2.64
N LEU A 61 -25.89 15.29 1.92
CA LEU A 61 -24.69 15.93 2.44
C LEU A 61 -24.95 17.35 2.98
N ARG A 62 -25.99 18.04 2.49
CA ARG A 62 -26.37 19.38 2.98
C ARG A 62 -27.00 19.33 4.38
N GLN A 63 -27.49 18.17 4.81
CA GLN A 63 -28.03 17.92 6.14
C GLN A 63 -26.99 17.31 7.08
N TRP A 64 -25.84 16.87 6.54
CA TRP A 64 -24.75 16.37 7.36
C TRP A 64 -24.10 17.53 8.11
N THR A 65 -24.19 17.48 9.44
CA THR A 65 -23.49 18.42 10.33
C THR A 65 -22.32 17.65 10.93
N PRO A 66 -21.08 17.88 10.48
CA PRO A 66 -19.93 17.20 11.09
C PRO A 66 -19.82 17.63 12.56
N PRO A 67 -19.42 16.73 13.47
CA PRO A 67 -19.28 17.04 14.89
C PRO A 67 -18.22 18.12 15.13
N ASP A 68 -17.21 18.18 14.26
CA ASP A 68 -16.12 19.15 14.29
C ASP A 68 -16.10 20.00 13.02
N VAL A 69 -15.69 21.27 13.17
CA VAL A 69 -15.52 22.18 12.03
C VAL A 69 -14.26 21.77 11.26
N VAL A 70 -14.43 21.30 10.02
CA VAL A 70 -13.32 21.02 9.11
C VAL A 70 -12.92 22.31 8.39
N THR A 71 -11.71 22.75 8.66
CA THR A 71 -11.06 23.94 8.11
C THR A 71 -9.93 23.52 7.16
N SER A 72 -9.37 24.48 6.41
CA SER A 72 -8.27 24.19 5.47
C SER A 72 -6.99 23.69 6.13
N ASP A 73 -6.82 23.96 7.42
CA ASP A 73 -5.69 23.55 8.27
C ASP A 73 -5.95 22.27 9.08
N THR A 74 -7.14 21.64 8.96
CA THR A 74 -7.45 20.39 9.68
C THR A 74 -6.51 19.23 9.32
N LEU A 75 -5.93 19.25 8.12
CA LEU A 75 -4.93 18.26 7.67
C LEU A 75 -3.49 18.78 7.74
N THR A 76 -3.27 19.96 8.32
CA THR A 76 -1.92 20.50 8.50
C THR A 76 -1.28 19.77 9.67
N PRO A 77 -0.21 18.98 9.43
CA PRO A 77 0.51 18.35 10.52
C PRO A 77 1.25 19.42 11.34
N ASP A 78 1.58 19.11 12.59
CA ASP A 78 2.46 19.96 13.42
C ASP A 78 3.91 20.01 12.89
N TRP A 79 4.25 19.12 11.95
CA TRP A 79 5.53 19.09 11.24
C TRP A 79 5.57 20.18 10.17
N ASN A 80 6.52 21.12 10.30
CA ASN A 80 6.70 22.25 9.39
C ASN A 80 7.84 22.05 8.37
N GLY A 81 8.36 20.82 8.27
CA GLY A 81 9.45 20.46 7.37
C GLY A 81 10.83 20.48 8.04
N GLU A 82 10.87 20.60 9.37
CA GLU A 82 12.10 20.44 10.15
C GLU A 82 12.73 19.06 9.88
N PRO A 83 14.08 18.95 9.89
CA PRO A 83 14.74 17.66 9.75
C PRO A 83 14.25 16.67 10.79
N LEU A 84 14.06 15.42 10.38
CA LEU A 84 13.74 14.32 11.30
C LEU A 84 14.80 14.26 12.42
N ASP A 85 14.36 14.33 13.69
CA ASP A 85 15.24 14.08 14.82
C ASP A 85 15.61 12.60 14.84
N THR A 86 16.79 12.29 14.33
CA THR A 86 17.30 10.92 14.23
C THR A 86 17.61 10.32 15.60
N SER A 87 17.95 11.13 16.61
CA SER A 87 18.24 10.62 17.95
C SER A 87 16.96 10.16 18.65
N MET A 88 15.90 10.97 18.56
CA MET A 88 14.58 10.59 19.06
C MET A 88 14.00 9.40 18.28
N ALA A 89 14.07 9.42 16.95
CA ALA A 89 13.54 8.32 16.12
C ALA A 89 14.25 6.99 16.43
N THR A 90 15.57 7.00 16.59
CA THR A 90 16.33 5.78 16.92
C THR A 90 16.09 5.32 18.35
N SER A 91 15.97 6.23 19.33
CA SER A 91 15.67 5.85 20.72
C SER A 91 14.30 5.17 20.83
N VAL A 92 13.26 5.74 20.22
CA VAL A 92 11.91 5.16 20.21
C VAL A 92 11.89 3.77 19.57
N LEU A 93 12.61 3.58 18.45
CA LEU A 93 12.70 2.27 17.79
C LEU A 93 13.39 1.22 18.68
N LEU A 94 14.49 1.59 19.35
CA LEU A 94 15.22 0.69 20.24
C LEU A 94 14.39 0.33 21.48
N GLU A 95 13.71 1.31 22.08
CA GLU A 95 12.80 1.11 23.22
C GLU A 95 11.62 0.22 22.86
N HIS A 96 10.98 0.47 21.72
CA HIS A 96 9.85 -0.34 21.26
C HIS A 96 10.27 -1.78 20.91
N TRP A 97 11.48 -1.97 20.38
CA TRP A 97 12.02 -3.30 20.14
C TRP A 97 12.33 -4.05 21.43
N ALA A 98 12.93 -3.39 22.42
CA ALA A 98 13.17 -3.98 23.73
C ALA A 98 11.86 -4.39 24.41
N LEU A 99 10.84 -3.51 24.37
CA LEU A 99 9.52 -3.80 24.91
C LEU A 99 8.84 -4.98 24.18
N ALA A 100 8.92 -5.04 22.85
CA ALA A 100 8.37 -6.15 22.08
C ALA A 100 9.04 -7.49 22.43
N LYS A 101 10.35 -7.47 22.70
CA LYS A 101 11.09 -8.65 23.16
C LYS A 101 10.65 -9.09 24.56
N GLU A 102 10.58 -8.15 25.51
CA GLU A 102 10.10 -8.43 26.87
C GLU A 102 8.66 -8.97 26.88
N LEU A 103 7.76 -8.39 26.07
CA LEU A 103 6.39 -8.89 25.92
C LEU A 103 6.33 -10.26 25.24
N GLY A 104 7.18 -10.51 24.23
CA GLY A 104 7.29 -11.82 23.58
C GLY A 104 7.84 -12.91 24.52
N GLU A 105 8.74 -12.55 25.43
CA GLU A 105 9.25 -13.43 26.49
C GLU A 105 8.21 -13.64 27.60
N ALA A 106 7.46 -12.60 27.99
CA ALA A 106 6.44 -12.67 29.03
C ALA A 106 5.14 -13.39 28.61
N TYR A 107 4.80 -13.36 27.32
CA TYR A 107 3.65 -14.06 26.73
C TYR A 107 4.03 -15.34 25.94
N GLY A 108 5.27 -15.80 26.03
CA GLY A 108 5.77 -16.94 25.24
C GLY A 108 5.04 -18.26 25.51
N ASP A 109 4.95 -19.10 24.48
CA ASP A 109 4.50 -20.51 24.47
C ASP A 109 2.99 -20.79 24.36
N GLY A 110 2.39 -20.32 23.28
CA GLY A 110 1.06 -20.76 22.81
C GLY A 110 1.04 -21.13 21.33
N ALA A 111 2.20 -21.46 20.74
CA ALA A 111 2.25 -22.03 19.40
C ALA A 111 1.52 -23.38 19.46
N HIS A 112 0.27 -23.40 19.00
CA HIS A 112 -0.35 -24.63 18.57
C HIS A 112 0.53 -25.20 17.46
N ASP A 113 1.26 -26.25 17.83
CA ASP A 113 2.01 -27.12 16.96
C ASP A 113 1.04 -27.75 15.96
N HIS A 114 0.77 -27.04 14.86
CA HIS A 114 0.20 -27.63 13.68
C HIS A 114 1.36 -28.29 12.95
N ASP A 115 1.59 -29.54 13.32
CA ASP A 115 2.38 -30.55 12.61
C ASP A 115 2.12 -30.45 11.10
N LEU A 116 3.01 -29.75 10.40
CA LEU A 116 3.17 -29.86 8.96
C LEU A 116 4.35 -30.81 8.76
N GLY A 117 4.01 -32.10 8.69
CA GLY A 117 4.94 -33.17 8.39
C GLY A 117 5.81 -32.82 7.19
N GLU A 118 7.10 -33.05 7.37
CA GLU A 118 8.14 -32.93 6.36
C GLU A 118 7.84 -33.89 5.20
N ASP A 119 7.48 -33.36 4.03
CA ASP A 119 7.78 -33.99 2.75
C ASP A 119 8.93 -33.24 2.05
N ASP A 120 10.09 -33.89 2.11
CA ASP A 120 11.33 -33.53 1.44
C ASP A 120 11.15 -33.39 -0.07
N GLU A 121 11.04 -32.15 -0.58
CA GLU A 121 11.46 -31.84 -1.95
C GLU A 121 12.55 -30.76 -1.95
N SER A 122 13.78 -31.27 -2.06
CA SER A 122 15.01 -30.60 -2.46
C SER A 122 14.77 -29.52 -3.53
N TRP A 123 14.76 -28.26 -3.11
CA TRP A 123 14.93 -27.13 -4.04
C TRP A 123 16.41 -27.07 -4.43
N SER A 124 16.75 -27.74 -5.52
CA SER A 124 18.01 -27.50 -6.24
C SER A 124 17.89 -26.17 -6.96
N GLY A 125 18.58 -25.16 -6.44
CA GLY A 125 18.63 -23.82 -7.01
C GLY A 125 19.42 -23.81 -8.30
N ASP A 126 18.72 -23.97 -9.42
CA ASP A 126 19.18 -23.58 -10.76
C ASP A 126 17.95 -23.27 -11.63
N ALA A 127 17.42 -22.05 -11.50
CA ALA A 127 16.50 -21.47 -12.47
C ALA A 127 16.90 -20.02 -12.72
N ALA A 128 17.64 -19.82 -13.80
CA ALA A 128 18.04 -18.53 -14.31
C ALA A 128 16.81 -17.61 -14.51
N CYS A 129 16.98 -16.35 -14.10
CA CYS A 129 16.10 -15.25 -14.48
C CYS A 129 15.99 -15.20 -16.02
N SER A 130 14.85 -15.61 -16.58
CA SER A 130 14.62 -15.51 -18.02
C SER A 130 14.34 -14.06 -18.38
N THR A 131 15.36 -13.38 -18.91
CA THR A 131 15.18 -12.14 -19.67
C THR A 131 14.56 -12.48 -21.02
N ASP A 132 13.23 -12.37 -21.15
CA ASP A 132 12.61 -12.07 -22.44
C ASP A 132 11.18 -11.51 -22.29
N PRO A 133 10.94 -10.20 -22.52
CA PRO A 133 9.60 -9.67 -22.64
C PRO A 133 9.17 -9.67 -24.11
N GLN A 134 8.37 -10.64 -24.53
CA GLN A 134 7.62 -10.52 -25.78
C GLN A 134 6.46 -9.53 -25.61
N VAL A 135 6.76 -8.25 -25.81
CA VAL A 135 5.75 -7.20 -25.99
C VAL A 135 5.22 -7.30 -27.42
N ALA A 136 3.95 -7.70 -27.57
CA ALA A 136 3.27 -7.71 -28.86
C ALA A 136 3.21 -6.29 -29.44
N ALA A 137 3.54 -6.19 -30.73
CA ALA A 137 3.75 -4.96 -31.48
C ALA A 137 2.55 -4.00 -31.45
N GLY A 138 2.74 -2.84 -30.82
CA GLY A 138 1.93 -1.64 -31.00
C GLY A 138 2.87 -0.46 -31.22
N ARG A 139 2.86 0.09 -32.44
CA ARG A 139 3.73 1.19 -32.89
C ARG A 139 3.85 2.31 -31.85
N LEU A 140 5.08 2.56 -31.40
CA LEU A 140 5.47 3.81 -30.76
C LEU A 140 5.34 4.92 -31.81
N GLY A 141 4.41 5.85 -31.60
CA GLY A 141 4.43 7.14 -32.28
C GLY A 141 5.52 8.01 -31.65
N ASP A 142 6.28 8.69 -32.50
CA ASP A 142 7.41 9.54 -32.11
C ASP A 142 7.00 10.64 -31.12
N CYS A 143 7.63 10.66 -29.95
CA CYS A 143 7.56 11.78 -29.02
C CYS A 143 8.56 12.85 -29.47
N GLU A 144 8.08 13.89 -30.15
CA GLU A 144 8.87 15.06 -30.51
C GLU A 144 9.27 15.85 -29.25
N SER A 145 10.57 16.13 -29.11
CA SER A 145 11.17 16.83 -27.97
C SER A 145 10.57 18.22 -27.75
N VAL A 146 9.89 18.44 -26.62
CA VAL A 146 9.49 19.77 -26.16
C VAL A 146 10.74 20.57 -25.79
N LYS A 147 11.08 21.57 -26.60
CA LYS A 147 12.11 22.57 -26.30
C LYS A 147 11.61 23.49 -25.20
N THR A 148 12.30 23.51 -24.06
CA THR A 148 12.08 24.48 -22.99
C THR A 148 12.67 25.83 -23.42
N HIS A 149 11.82 26.81 -23.73
CA HIS A 149 12.24 28.21 -23.82
C HIS A 149 12.38 28.78 -22.40
N ARG A 150 13.60 29.12 -22.01
CA ARG A 150 13.90 29.91 -20.81
C ARG A 150 13.76 31.38 -21.19
N GLU A 151 12.72 32.06 -20.73
CA GLU A 151 12.58 33.50 -20.89
C GLU A 151 13.45 34.22 -19.85
N ASP A 152 14.36 35.05 -20.35
CA ASP A 152 15.20 35.96 -19.57
C ASP A 152 14.35 37.18 -19.19
N ARG A 153 14.14 37.41 -17.88
CA ARG A 153 13.52 38.64 -17.38
C ARG A 153 14.58 39.74 -17.34
N SER A 154 14.35 40.81 -18.11
CA SER A 154 15.03 42.11 -17.97
C SER A 154 14.58 42.86 -16.71
#